data_AF-A0A349E7H2-F1
#
_entry.id   AF-A0A349E7H2-F1
#
_cell.length_a   1.000
_cell.length_b   1.000
_cell.length_c   1.000
_cell.angle_alpha   90.00
_cell.angle_beta   90.00
_cell.angle_gamma   90.00
#
_symmetry.space_group_name_H-M   'P 1'
#
loop_
_entity.id
_entity.type
_entity.pdbx_description
1 polymer ?
#
loop_
_entity_poly.entity_id
_entity_poly.type
_entity_poly.pdbx_seq_one_letter_code
_entity_poly.pdbx_strand_id
1 'polypeptide(L)'
;MATITIDGTEYDVETLSDESKAQLGSLQYVDSELARLQAQAAALQTARIAYGRALKETLEEGKAPEVDEVNIEGLGDSIQFDD
;
A
#
# COMPACT_ATOMS: atom_id res chain seq x y z
N MET A 1 -20.80 -0.42 23.78
CA MET A 1 -19.75 -1.46 23.87
C MET A 1 -19.04 -1.53 22.53
N ALA A 2 -17.84 -0.96 22.48
CA ALA A 2 -16.94 -1.15 21.36
C ALA A 2 -16.20 -2.48 21.58
N THR A 3 -16.23 -3.39 20.59
CA THR A 3 -15.53 -4.67 20.69
C THR A 3 -14.35 -4.70 19.74
N ILE A 4 -13.29 -5.42 20.11
CA ILE A 4 -12.15 -5.74 19.27
C ILE A 4 -11.99 -7.26 19.18
N THR A 5 -11.52 -7.75 18.04
CA THR A 5 -11.20 -9.17 17.87
C THR A 5 -9.69 -9.33 17.81
N ILE A 6 -9.12 -10.11 18.72
CA ILE A 6 -7.69 -10.49 18.73
C ILE A 6 -7.63 -12.01 18.68
N ASP A 7 -6.91 -12.56 17.71
CA ASP A 7 -6.76 -14.01 17.50
C ASP A 7 -8.09 -14.79 17.44
N GLY A 8 -9.13 -14.17 16.85
CA GLY A 8 -10.47 -14.76 16.73
C GLY A 8 -11.31 -14.73 18.00
N THR A 9 -10.81 -14.13 19.08
CA THR A 9 -11.56 -13.91 20.32
C THR A 9 -12.03 -12.46 20.39
N GLU A 10 -13.31 -12.26 20.68
CA GLU A 10 -13.91 -10.93 20.84
C GLU A 10 -13.75 -10.43 22.28
N TYR A 11 -13.32 -9.18 22.43
CA TYR A 11 -13.12 -8.51 23.71
C TYR A 11 -13.90 -7.19 23.73
N ASP A 12 -14.59 -6.91 24.83
CA ASP A 12 -15.19 -5.61 25.06
C ASP A 12 -14.12 -4.62 25.54
N VAL A 13 -13.88 -3.57 24.75
CA VAL A 13 -12.89 -2.53 25.01
C VAL A 13 -13.14 -1.84 26.34
N GLU A 14 -14.41 -1.71 26.76
CA GLU A 14 -14.77 -1.05 28.01
C GLU A 14 -14.31 -1.86 29.23
N THR A 15 -14.19 -3.19 29.08
CA THR A 15 -13.76 -4.13 30.14
C THR A 15 -12.24 -4.33 30.23
N LEU A 16 -11.48 -3.82 29.25
CA LEU A 16 -10.02 -3.92 29.24
C LEU A 16 -9.39 -3.06 30.34
N SER A 17 -8.27 -3.55 30.89
CA SER A 17 -7.44 -2.75 31.80
C SER A 17 -6.83 -1.55 31.07
N ASP A 18 -6.42 -0.52 31.83
CA ASP A 18 -5.78 0.66 31.26
C ASP A 18 -4.47 0.32 30.53
N GLU A 19 -3.71 -0.66 31.03
CA GLU A 19 -2.51 -1.18 30.39
C GLU A 19 -2.82 -1.86 29.06
N SER A 20 -3.86 -2.70 29.01
CA SER A 20 -4.29 -3.34 27.75
C SER A 20 -4.76 -2.31 26.71
N LYS A 21 -5.45 -1.24 27.14
CA LYS A 21 -5.85 -0.14 26.26
C LYS A 21 -4.63 0.63 25.73
N ALA A 22 -3.62 0.87 26.56
CA ALA A 22 -2.38 1.52 26.13
C ALA A 22 -1.61 0.66 25.09
N GLN A 23 -1.54 -0.65 25.31
CA GLN A 23 -0.93 -1.57 24.36
C GLN A 23 -1.72 -1.65 23.05
N LEU A 24 -3.06 -1.65 23.11
CA LEU A 24 -3.93 -1.60 21.93
C LEU A 24 -3.67 -0.35 21.09
N GLY A 25 -3.58 0.83 21.74
CA GLY A 25 -3.26 2.07 21.04
C GLY A 25 -1.89 2.03 20.37
N SER A 26 -0.90 1.44 21.04
CA SER A 26 0.44 1.25 20.48
C SER A 26 0.44 0.31 19.27
N LEU A 27 -0.34 -0.78 19.34
CA LEU A 27 -0.50 -1.72 18.23
C LEU A 27 -1.15 -1.04 17.01
N GLN A 28 -2.27 -0.34 17.21
CA GLN A 28 -2.97 0.39 16.16
C GLN A 28 -2.06 1.42 15.46
N TYR A 29 -1.23 2.12 16.24
CA TYR A 29 -0.23 3.03 15.68
C TYR A 29 0.76 2.30 14.77
N VAL A 30 1.34 1.19 15.23
CA VAL A 30 2.28 0.39 14.43
C VAL A 30 1.62 -0.15 13.15
N ASP A 31 0.38 -0.64 13.26
CA ASP A 31 -0.37 -1.13 12.10
C ASP A 31 -0.61 -0.04 11.07
N SER A 32 -0.95 1.19 11.51
CA SER A 32 -1.12 2.32 10.60
C SER A 32 0.17 2.70 9.87
N GLU A 33 1.31 2.63 10.56
CA GLU A 33 2.62 2.91 9.96
C GLU A 33 3.04 1.81 8.97
N LEU A 34 2.75 0.54 9.28
CA LEU A 34 2.96 -0.58 8.36
C LEU A 34 2.12 -0.44 7.09
N ALA A 35 0.84 -0.09 7.20
CA ALA A 35 -0.02 0.17 6.05
C ALA A 35 0.52 1.32 5.19
N ARG A 36 1.00 2.40 5.83
CA ARG A 36 1.63 3.53 5.13
C ARG A 36 2.89 3.13 4.37
N LEU A 37 3.73 2.27 4.95
CA LEU A 37 4.94 1.76 4.29
C LEU A 37 4.59 0.84 3.12
N GLN A 38 3.57 0.00 3.25
CA GLN A 38 3.10 -0.86 2.16
C GLN A 38 2.59 -0.04 0.97
N ALA A 39 1.85 1.05 1.22
CA ALA A 39 1.40 1.96 0.17
C ALA A 39 2.59 2.61 -0.56
N GLN A 40 3.61 3.07 0.17
CA GLN A 40 4.84 3.60 -0.42
C GLN A 40 5.59 2.55 -1.24
N ALA A 41 5.70 1.33 -0.72
CA ALA A 41 6.35 0.23 -1.43
C ALA A 41 5.64 -0.09 -2.76
N ALA A 42 4.30 -0.12 -2.77
CA ALA A 42 3.51 -0.33 -3.98
C ALA A 42 3.77 0.77 -5.02
N ALA A 43 3.76 2.04 -4.61
CA ALA A 43 4.06 3.16 -5.50
C ALA A 43 5.47 3.06 -6.13
N LEU A 44 6.47 2.73 -5.32
CA LEU A 44 7.86 2.55 -5.79
C LEU A 44 8.00 1.33 -6.71
N GLN A 45 7.26 0.25 -6.45
CA GLN A 45 7.26 -0.92 -7.32
C GLN A 45 6.72 -0.59 -8.71
N THR A 46 5.63 0.18 -8.79
CA THR A 46 5.09 0.70 -10.05
C THR A 46 6.12 1.56 -10.79
N ALA A 47 6.75 2.51 -10.10
CA ALA A 47 7.80 3.35 -10.69
C ALA A 47 8.99 2.53 -11.21
N ARG A 48 9.43 1.51 -10.45
CA ARG A 48 10.50 0.60 -10.87
C ARG A 48 10.17 -0.14 -12.15
N ILE A 49 8.93 -0.61 -12.30
CA ILE A 49 8.47 -1.28 -13.52
C ILE A 49 8.50 -0.32 -14.71
N ALA A 50 7.98 0.91 -14.54
CA ALA A 50 7.99 1.93 -15.58
C ALA A 50 9.42 2.26 -16.05
N TYR A 51 10.34 2.49 -15.12
CA TYR A 51 11.75 2.75 -15.46
C TYR A 51 12.43 1.54 -16.11
N GLY A 52 12.09 0.31 -15.69
CA GLY A 52 12.60 -0.89 -16.35
C GLY A 52 12.17 -1.01 -17.81
N ARG A 53 10.92 -0.65 -18.12
CA ARG A 53 10.40 -0.61 -19.50
C ARG A 53 11.11 0.45 -20.33
N ALA A 54 11.15 1.70 -19.84
CA ALA A 54 11.84 2.80 -20.50
C ALA A 54 13.32 2.50 -20.78
N LEU A 55 14.02 1.87 -19.83
CA LEU A 55 15.41 1.45 -20.04
C LEU A 55 15.52 0.42 -21.18
N LYS A 56 14.65 -0.59 -21.21
CA LYS A 56 14.66 -1.60 -22.27
C LYS A 56 14.47 -0.97 -23.65
N GLU A 57 13.50 -0.09 -23.79
CA GLU A 57 13.23 0.64 -25.05
C GLU A 57 14.45 1.45 -25.49
N THR A 58 15.11 2.18 -24.57
CA THR A 58 16.31 2.95 -24.91
C THR A 58 17.47 2.08 -25.39
N LEU A 59 17.60 0.85 -24.86
CA LEU A 59 18.66 -0.08 -25.23
C LEU A 59 18.37 -0.79 -26.56
N GLU A 60 17.11 -1.10 -26.85
CA GLU A 60 16.71 -1.82 -28.07
C GLU A 60 16.56 -0.87 -29.27
N GLU A 61 15.99 0.32 -29.07
CA GLU A 61 15.60 1.23 -30.15
C GLU A 61 16.49 2.49 -30.25
N GLY A 62 17.36 2.73 -29.27
CA GLY A 62 18.23 3.91 -29.24
C GLY A 62 17.49 5.24 -29.14
N LYS A 63 16.20 5.22 -28.80
CA LYS A 63 15.32 6.39 -28.64
C LYS A 63 14.85 6.50 -27.19
N ALA A 64 14.66 7.74 -26.73
CA ALA A 64 13.93 7.98 -25.49
C ALA A 64 12.46 7.56 -25.69
N PRO A 65 11.78 7.04 -24.64
CA PRO A 65 10.38 6.67 -24.75
C PRO A 65 9.55 7.89 -25.19
N GLU A 66 8.95 7.83 -26.38
CA GLU A 66 7.85 8.72 -26.73
C GLU A 66 6.67 8.30 -25.85
N VAL A 67 6.25 9.21 -24.96
CA VAL A 67 5.32 8.91 -23.86
C VAL A 67 3.89 8.83 -24.39
N ASP A 68 3.59 7.79 -25.17
CA ASP A 68 2.21 7.43 -25.49
C ASP A 68 1.73 6.46 -24.38
N GLU A 69 0.91 7.00 -23.47
CA GLU A 69 0.15 6.32 -22.41
C GLU A 69 0.74 5.02 -21.83
N VAL A 70 1.28 5.11 -20.60
CA VAL A 70 1.71 3.93 -19.86
C VAL A 70 0.48 3.15 -19.36
N ASN A 71 -0.06 2.26 -20.20
CA ASN A 71 -1.00 1.23 -19.77
C ASN A 71 -0.24 0.19 -18.93
N ILE A 72 -0.41 0.24 -17.61
CA ILE A 72 0.15 -0.74 -16.70
C ILE A 72 -0.81 -1.94 -16.63
N GLU A 73 -0.81 -2.78 -17.66
CA GLU A 73 -1.50 -4.06 -17.61
C GLU A 73 -0.88 -4.95 -16.51
N GLY A 74 -1.71 -5.35 -15.54
CA GLY A 74 -1.33 -6.20 -14.41
C GLY A 74 -1.63 -5.62 -13.03
N LEU A 75 -1.96 -4.33 -12.92
CA LEU A 75 -2.70 -3.79 -11.78
C LEU A 75 -4.18 -3.97 -12.12
N GLY A 76 -4.83 -4.99 -11.54
CA GLY A 76 -6.27 -5.14 -11.63
C GLY A 76 -6.95 -3.84 -11.22
N ASP A 77 -7.90 -3.41 -12.04
CA ASP A 77 -8.47 -2.06 -12.13
C ASP A 77 -7.50 -1.00 -12.65
N SER A 78 -7.70 -0.67 -13.93
CA SER A 78 -7.46 0.66 -14.47
C SER A 78 -7.82 1.70 -13.41
N ILE A 79 -6.82 2.38 -12.85
CA ILE A 79 -7.07 3.55 -12.01
C ILE A 79 -7.63 4.62 -12.96
N GLN A 80 -8.96 4.70 -13.03
CA GLN A 80 -9.64 5.85 -13.60
C GLN A 80 -9.46 7.02 -12.64
N PHE A 81 -8.70 8.02 -13.06
CA PHE A 81 -8.74 9.34 -12.45
C PHE A 81 -9.95 10.06 -13.06
N ASP A 82 -10.99 10.31 -12.27
CA ASP A 82 -12.12 11.15 -12.68
C ASP A 82 -11.63 12.57 -13.02
N ASP A 83 -12.15 13.12 -14.13
CA ASP A 83 -11.91 14.48 -14.67
C ASP A 83 -12.24 15.62 -13.69
#